data_AF-A0A934CMN1-F1
#
_entry.id   AF-A0A934CMN1-F1
#
_cell.length_a   1.000
_cell.length_b   1.000
_cell.length_c   1.000
_cell.angle_alpha   90.00
_cell.angle_beta   90.00
_cell.angle_gamma   90.00
#
_symmetry.space_group_name_H-M   'P 1'
#
loop_
_entity.id
_entity.type
_entity.pdbx_description
1 polymer ?
#
loop_
_entity_poly.entity_id
_entity_poly.type
_entity_poly.pdbx_seq_one_letter_code
_entity_poly.pdbx_strand_id
1 'polypeptide(L)' 'MGTTFAEIKTIGWRALVKELGYSDATKFILLYEKGEGDYTKERKELFKNITIEDIVREIKESKK' A
#
# COMPACT_ATOMS: atom_id res chain seq x y z
N MET A 1 -21.51 -13.13 18.98
CA MET A 1 -20.92 -13.21 17.61
C MET A 1 -19.42 -13.05 17.77
N GLY A 2 -18.63 -13.95 17.18
CA GLY A 2 -17.18 -13.83 17.19
C GLY A 2 -16.68 -12.81 16.17
N THR A 3 -15.45 -12.35 16.35
CA THR A 3 -14.77 -11.44 15.43
C THR A 3 -14.65 -12.08 14.04
N THR A 4 -15.04 -11.37 13.00
CA THR A 4 -14.93 -11.81 11.61
C THR A 4 -13.48 -11.78 11.12
N PHE A 5 -13.17 -12.51 10.04
CA PHE A 5 -11.83 -12.47 9.44
C PHE A 5 -11.43 -11.05 8.98
N ALA A 6 -12.38 -10.25 8.50
CA ALA A 6 -12.12 -8.87 8.10
C ALA A 6 -11.72 -7.99 9.29
N GLU A 7 -12.42 -8.16 10.42
CA GLU A 7 -12.09 -7.46 11.67
C GLU A 7 -10.74 -7.92 12.22
N ILE A 8 -10.45 -9.23 12.21
CA ILE A 8 -9.13 -9.76 12.62
C ILE A 8 -8.01 -9.13 11.79
N LYS A 9 -8.15 -9.09 10.46
CA LYS A 9 -7.15 -8.46 9.57
C LYS A 9 -6.96 -6.99 9.88
N THR A 10 -8.05 -6.26 10.10
CA THR A 10 -8.01 -4.82 10.41
C THR A 10 -7.32 -4.56 11.74
N ILE A 11 -7.64 -5.35 12.77
CA ILE A 11 -7.05 -5.23 14.10
C ILE A 11 -5.56 -5.59 14.06
N GLY A 12 -5.20 -6.69 13.41
CA GLY A 12 -3.81 -7.12 13.26
C GLY A 12 -2.95 -6.10 12.52
N TRP A 13 -3.46 -5.55 11.41
CA TRP A 13 -2.77 -4.48 10.67
C TRP A 13 -2.54 -3.24 11.55
N ARG A 14 -3.56 -2.78 12.27
CA ARG A 14 -3.44 -1.62 13.18
C ARG A 14 -2.41 -1.88 14.29
N ALA A 15 -2.37 -3.07 14.86
CA ALA A 15 -1.40 -3.44 15.88
C ALA A 15 0.03 -3.41 15.32
N LEU A 16 0.26 -4.00 14.15
CA LEU A 16 1.57 -3.98 13.49
C LEU A 16 2.02 -2.55 13.16
N VAL A 17 1.15 -1.74 12.56
CA VAL A 17 1.47 -0.34 12.23
C VAL A 17 1.77 0.49 13.47
N LYS A 18 1.06 0.25 14.58
CA LYS A 18 1.29 0.97 15.83
C LYS A 18 2.70 0.75 16.37
N GLU A 19 3.20 -0.48 16.32
CA GLU A 19 4.50 -0.83 16.92
C GLU A 19 5.68 -0.66 15.94
N LEU A 20 5.46 -0.89 14.65
CA LEU A 20 6.53 -0.94 13.63
C LEU A 20 6.49 0.22 12.63
N GLY A 21 5.39 0.98 12.58
CA GLY A 21 5.11 1.90 11.48
C GLY A 21 4.79 1.18 10.17
N TYR A 22 4.31 1.93 9.18
CA TYR A 22 3.82 1.36 7.92
C TYR A 22 4.86 0.55 7.13
N SER A 23 6.11 1.03 7.08
CA SER A 23 7.15 0.38 6.28
C SER A 23 7.51 -0.99 6.85
N ASP A 24 7.82 -1.07 8.14
CA ASP A 24 8.28 -2.31 8.75
C ASP A 24 7.12 -3.28 9.02
N ALA A 25 5.90 -2.78 9.29
CA ALA A 25 4.70 -3.63 9.31
C ALA A 25 4.44 -4.33 7.97
N THR A 26 4.64 -3.62 6.85
CA THR A 26 4.48 -4.21 5.51
C THR A 26 5.55 -5.27 5.25
N LYS A 27 6.82 -4.98 5.56
CA LYS A 27 7.90 -5.97 5.43
C LYS A 27 7.65 -7.20 6.28
N PHE A 28 7.16 -7.02 7.51
CA PHE A 28 6.81 -8.13 8.41
C PHE A 28 5.79 -9.07 7.76
N ILE A 29 4.72 -8.55 7.16
CA ILE A 29 3.74 -9.37 6.44
C ILE A 29 4.42 -10.14 5.29
N LEU A 30 5.26 -9.45 4.51
CA LEU A 30 5.96 -10.06 3.37
C LEU A 30 6.95 -11.18 3.75
N LEU A 31 7.39 -11.26 5.01
CA LEU A 31 8.20 -12.39 5.50
C LEU A 31 7.42 -13.71 5.50
N TYR A 32 6.11 -13.65 5.73
CA TYR A 32 5.24 -14.82 5.85
C TYR A 32 4.36 -15.00 4.60
N GLU A 33 4.05 -13.91 3.91
CA GLU A 33 3.32 -13.89 2.64
C GLU A 33 4.20 -13.26 1.56
N LYS A 34 5.04 -14.08 0.90
CA LYS A 34 4.68 -14.61 -0.41
C LYS A 34 4.00 -13.73 -1.46
N GLY A 35 4.04 -12.39 -1.39
CA GLY A 35 3.28 -11.53 -2.31
C GLY A 35 3.48 -11.93 -3.77
N GLU A 36 2.44 -11.83 -4.57
CA GLU A 36 2.45 -12.19 -5.99
C GLU A 36 2.62 -10.95 -6.88
N GLY A 37 3.06 -11.17 -8.12
CA GLY A 37 3.23 -10.11 -9.11
C GLY A 37 4.65 -9.54 -9.20
N ASP A 38 4.86 -8.67 -10.19
CA ASP A 38 6.12 -7.97 -10.41
C ASP A 38 5.82 -6.47 -10.40
N TYR A 39 5.73 -5.90 -9.20
CA TYR A 39 5.40 -4.49 -9.03
C TYR A 39 6.38 -3.58 -9.77
N THR A 40 7.63 -4.00 -9.99
CA THR A 40 8.59 -3.21 -10.77
C THR A 40 8.19 -3.11 -12.23
N LYS A 41 7.74 -4.21 -12.84
CA LYS A 41 7.20 -4.20 -14.21
C LYS A 41 5.84 -3.51 -14.28
N GLU A 42 4.93 -3.85 -13.37
CA GLU A 42 3.59 -3.28 -13.33
C GLU A 42 3.61 -1.77 -13.12
N ARG A 43 4.47 -1.26 -12.22
CA ARG A 43 4.66 0.18 -12.01
C ARG A 43 5.15 0.87 -13.28
N LYS A 44 6.10 0.28 -14.01
CA LYS A 44 6.59 0.86 -15.27
C LYS A 44 5.46 0.99 -16.29
N GLU A 45 4.62 -0.03 -16.41
CA GLU A 45 3.48 -0.02 -17.32
C GLU A 45 2.41 1.00 -16.89
N LEU A 46 2.08 1.03 -15.60
CA LEU A 46 1.08 1.94 -15.02
C LEU A 46 1.44 3.41 -15.25
N PHE A 47 2.74 3.75 -15.14
CA PHE A 47 3.23 5.14 -15.25
C PHE A 47 3.92 5.44 -16.59
N LYS A 48 3.81 4.55 -17.61
CA LYS A 48 4.58 4.66 -18.86
C LYS A 48 4.38 5.98 -19.61
N ASN A 49 3.21 6.61 -19.46
CA ASN A 49 2.81 7.84 -20.13
C ASN A 49 2.59 9.01 -19.15
N ILE A 50 3.03 8.87 -17.90
CA ILE A 50 2.79 9.88 -16.85
C ILE A 50 4.13 10.54 -16.52
N THR A 51 4.19 11.86 -16.71
CA THR A 51 5.34 12.65 -16.25
C THR A 51 5.15 13.11 -14.82
N ILE A 52 6.25 13.49 -14.15
CA ILE A 52 6.17 14.06 -12.80
C ILE A 52 5.40 15.38 -12.83
N GLU A 53 5.55 16.16 -13.91
CA GLU A 53 4.85 17.40 -14.14
C GLU A 53 3.33 17.20 -14.22
N ASP A 54 2.87 16.13 -14.86
CA ASP A 54 1.45 15.76 -14.93
C ASP A 54 0.90 15.46 -13.53
N ILE A 55 1.62 14.67 -12.73
CA ILE A 55 1.23 14.34 -11.34
C ILE A 55 1.13 15.61 -10.49
N VAL A 56 2.12 16.49 -10.58
CA VAL A 56 2.14 17.74 -9.81
C VAL A 56 0.98 18.67 -10.23
N ARG A 57 0.63 18.70 -11.52
CA ARG A 57 -0.52 19.46 -12.03
C ARG A 57 -1.83 18.93 -11.46
N GLU A 58 -2.08 17.62 -11.53
CA GLU A 58 -3.30 16.99 -11.00
C GLU A 58 -3.47 17.22 -9.48
N ILE A 59 -2.39 17.12 -8.70
CA ILE A 59 -2.42 17.40 -7.26
C ILE A 59 -2.83 18.85 -6.98
N LYS A 60 -2.36 19.81 -7.78
CA LYS A 60 -2.72 21.23 -7.61
C LYS A 60 -4.17 21.49 -7.97
N GLU A 61 -4.67 20.88 -9.05
CA GLU A 61 -6.06 21.00 -9.49
C GLU A 61 -7.04 20.36 -8.51
N SER A 62 -6.68 19.23 -7.90
CA SER A 62 -7.50 18.53 -6.90
C SER A 62 -7.62 19.25 -5.56
N LYS A 63 -6.75 20.25 -5.30
CA LYS A 63 -6.80 21.10 -4.10
C LYS A 63 -7.63 22.37 -4.27
N LYS A 64 -8.23 22.57 -5.45
CA LYS A 64 -9.09 23.71 -5.78
C LYS A 64 -10.55 23.39 -5.46
#